data_AF-A0AAW0ACG4-F1
#
_entry.id   AF-A0AAW0ACG4-F1
#
_cell.length_a   1.000
_cell.length_b   1.000
_cell.length_c   1.000
_cell.angle_alpha   90.00
_cell.angle_beta   90.00
_cell.angle_gamma   90.00
#
_symmetry.space_group_name_H-M   'P 1'
#
loop_
_entity.id
_entity.type
_entity.pdbx_description
1 polymer ?
#
loop_
_entity_poly.entity_id
_entity_poly.type
_entity_poly.pdbx_seq_one_letter_code
_entity_poly.pdbx_strand_id
1 'polypeptide(L)'
;MPSSVSISSLAALENPRAIPSTKFILFDAQIYLGSSEPAFVGSLRYFNEDNLEFEKVACYVTYVIVFYFFSDKLAPVDYHAFGDIIYLVSLGFPENINPKHHAIVHICGSPSAVDKDNSTFDLTAEQYLSANKAYDNRFPVHCVFPDTARWKK
;
A
#
# COMPACT_ATOMS: atom_id res chain seq x y z
N MET A 1 6.28 -15.32 18.86
CA MET A 1 6.65 -15.18 17.43
C MET A 1 6.12 -13.83 16.97
N PRO A 2 6.92 -12.96 16.32
CA PRO A 2 6.36 -11.78 15.67
C PRO A 2 5.55 -12.24 14.45
N SER A 3 4.24 -12.01 14.49
CA SER A 3 3.33 -12.24 13.37
C SER A 3 3.13 -10.94 12.60
N SER A 4 3.31 -10.97 11.28
CA SER A 4 2.93 -9.88 10.40
C SER A 4 1.61 -10.23 9.70
N VAL A 5 0.68 -9.28 9.63
CA VAL A 5 -0.57 -9.41 8.87
C VAL A 5 -0.57 -8.34 7.79
N SER A 6 -0.82 -8.76 6.57
CA SER A 6 -1.04 -7.88 5.42
C SER A 6 -2.48 -8.01 4.96
N ILE A 7 -3.12 -6.87 4.67
CA ILE A 7 -4.46 -6.80 4.08
C ILE A 7 -4.33 -6.19 2.68
N SER A 8 -5.02 -6.75 1.70
CA SER A 8 -5.13 -6.20 0.34
C SER A 8 -6.60 -5.93 0.04
N SER A 9 -6.90 -4.72 -0.42
CA SER A 9 -8.26 -4.21 -0.57
C SER A 9 -8.37 -3.22 -1.71
N LEU A 10 -9.58 -2.97 -2.18
CA LEU A 10 -9.88 -1.81 -3.04
C LEU A 10 -10.00 -0.56 -2.16
N ALA A 11 -9.44 0.57 -2.60
CA ALA A 11 -9.67 1.86 -1.98
C ALA A 11 -10.08 2.90 -3.03
N ALA A 12 -11.16 3.63 -2.77
CA ALA A 12 -11.49 4.85 -3.51
C ALA A 12 -10.78 6.03 -2.83
N LEU A 13 -9.99 6.78 -3.59
CA LEU A 13 -9.30 7.98 -3.10
C LEU A 13 -10.06 9.23 -3.55
N GLU A 14 -10.41 10.08 -2.60
CA GLU A 14 -11.24 11.26 -2.78
C GLU A 14 -10.57 12.50 -2.20
N ASN A 15 -11.07 13.67 -2.59
CA ASN A 15 -10.71 14.99 -2.06
C ASN A 15 -9.19 15.20 -1.89
N PRO A 16 -8.38 15.11 -2.97
CA PRO A 16 -6.94 15.36 -2.88
C PRO A 16 -6.66 16.77 -2.33
N ARG A 17 -5.82 16.85 -1.30
CA ARG A 17 -5.41 18.12 -0.66
C ARG A 17 -3.89 18.19 -0.59
N ALA A 18 -3.31 19.13 -1.31
CA ALA A 18 -1.88 19.41 -1.20
C ALA A 18 -1.56 20.01 0.18
N ILE A 19 -0.53 19.49 0.85
CA ILE A 19 -0.02 20.06 2.10
C ILE A 19 0.92 21.23 1.74
N PRO A 20 0.62 22.47 2.18
CA PRO A 20 1.43 23.64 1.83
C PRO A 20 2.91 23.46 2.11
N SER A 21 3.75 23.94 1.19
CA SER A 21 5.23 23.89 1.30
C SER A 21 5.83 22.48 1.33
N THR A 22 5.10 21.45 0.92
CA THR A 22 5.60 20.07 0.80
C THR A 22 5.17 19.43 -0.53
N LYS A 23 5.75 18.28 -0.88
CA LYS A 23 5.28 17.43 -1.98
C LYS A 23 4.16 16.46 -1.57
N PHE A 24 3.64 16.56 -0.35
CA PHE A 24 2.64 15.61 0.13
C PHE A 24 1.22 16.00 -0.28
N ILE A 25 0.43 14.99 -0.63
CA ILE A 25 -1.00 15.10 -0.92
C ILE A 25 -1.74 14.18 0.05
N LEU A 26 -2.80 14.69 0.67
CA LEU A 26 -3.73 13.92 1.51
C LEU A 26 -4.96 13.54 0.71
N PHE A 27 -5.40 12.30 0.88
CA PHE A 27 -6.63 11.75 0.34
C PHE A 27 -7.53 11.29 1.46
N ASP A 28 -8.84 11.42 1.22
CA ASP A 28 -9.85 10.69 1.96
C ASP A 28 -10.01 9.35 1.25
N ALA A 29 -9.87 8.24 1.97
CA ALA A 29 -9.82 6.92 1.38
C ALA A 29 -10.98 6.07 1.89
N GLN A 30 -11.86 5.62 1.01
CA GLN A 30 -12.87 4.63 1.36
C GLN A 30 -12.35 3.23 0.99
N ILE A 31 -12.11 2.40 1.99
CA ILE A 31 -11.43 1.10 1.89
C ILE A 31 -12.45 -0.03 2.02
N TYR A 32 -12.51 -0.92 1.02
CA TYR A 32 -13.49 -2.01 0.93
C TYR A 32 -12.84 -3.36 1.24
N LEU A 33 -13.25 -4.00 2.35
CA LEU A 33 -12.83 -5.34 2.74
C LEU A 33 -13.91 -6.37 2.37
N GLY A 34 -13.99 -6.71 1.08
CA GLY A 34 -14.94 -7.71 0.57
C GLY A 34 -16.25 -7.13 0.03
N SER A 35 -17.25 -7.99 -0.18
CA SER A 35 -18.50 -7.67 -0.91
C SER A 35 -19.61 -7.08 -0.04
N SER A 36 -19.40 -6.96 1.27
CA SER A 36 -20.39 -6.43 2.22
C SER A 36 -19.79 -5.27 2.99
N GLU A 37 -20.57 -4.21 3.19
CA GLU A 37 -20.24 -3.14 4.14
C GLU A 37 -19.94 -3.73 5.54
N PRO A 38 -19.00 -3.15 6.31
CA PRO A 38 -18.56 -1.74 6.26
C PRO A 38 -17.30 -1.47 5.44
N ALA A 39 -17.31 -0.34 4.72
CA ALA A 39 -16.10 0.29 4.21
C ALA A 39 -15.44 1.14 5.31
N PHE A 40 -14.11 1.07 5.43
CA PHE A 40 -13.36 1.91 6.36
C PHE A 40 -12.98 3.20 5.67
N VAL A 41 -13.32 4.34 6.27
CA VAL A 41 -12.81 5.63 5.83
C VAL A 41 -11.45 5.86 6.49
N GLY A 42 -10.42 6.23 5.73
CA GLY A 42 -9.09 6.55 6.23
C GLY A 42 -8.53 7.82 5.61
N SER A 43 -7.52 8.42 6.25
CA SER A 43 -6.75 9.51 5.67
C SER A 43 -5.39 9.00 5.20
N LEU A 44 -5.16 9.06 3.89
CA LEU A 44 -3.96 8.51 3.28
C LEU A 44 -3.10 9.63 2.71
N ARG A 45 -1.81 9.62 3.05
CA ARG A 45 -0.84 10.61 2.58
C ARG A 45 0.06 10.02 1.50
N TYR A 46 0.23 10.72 0.40
CA TYR A 46 1.09 10.34 -0.72
C TYR A 46 2.20 11.37 -0.92
N PHE A 47 3.44 10.91 -1.10
CA PHE A 47 4.55 11.78 -1.50
C PHE A 47 4.57 11.91 -3.02
N ASN A 48 4.16 13.06 -3.54
CA ASN A 48 4.03 13.32 -4.97
C ASN A 48 5.39 13.71 -5.58
N GLU A 49 6.32 12.77 -5.66
CA GLU A 49 7.67 13.00 -6.17
C GLU A 49 7.65 13.53 -7.62
N ASP A 50 6.78 12.95 -8.44
CA ASP A 50 6.68 13.21 -9.88
C ASP A 50 5.75 14.39 -10.24
N ASN A 51 5.23 15.11 -9.26
CA ASN A 51 4.25 16.20 -9.45
C ASN A 51 3.04 15.75 -10.27
N LEU A 52 2.51 14.56 -9.99
CA LEU A 52 1.29 14.05 -10.61
C LEU A 52 0.12 15.02 -10.41
N GLU A 53 -0.62 15.25 -11.49
CA GLU A 53 -1.89 15.94 -11.48
C GLU A 53 -3.02 14.90 -11.43
N PHE A 54 -3.98 15.10 -10.53
CA PHE A 54 -5.08 14.16 -10.31
C PHE A 54 -6.31 14.62 -11.09
N GLU A 55 -6.70 13.82 -12.07
CA GLU A 55 -7.95 14.03 -12.81
C GLU A 55 -9.19 13.71 -11.96
N LYS A 56 -10.36 14.18 -12.41
CA LYS A 56 -11.61 14.13 -11.62
C LYS A 56 -12.08 12.71 -11.28
N VAL A 57 -11.85 11.74 -12.17
CA VAL A 57 -12.12 10.30 -11.94
C VAL A 57 -11.08 9.49 -12.73
N ALA A 58 -10.24 8.74 -12.02
CA ALA A 58 -9.27 7.82 -12.63
C ALA A 58 -9.03 6.62 -11.72
N CYS A 59 -8.60 5.50 -12.30
CA CYS A 59 -8.25 4.30 -11.55
C CYS A 59 -6.76 4.31 -11.21
N TYR A 60 -6.44 4.01 -9.95
CA TYR A 60 -5.06 3.88 -9.50
C TYR A 60 -4.88 2.54 -8.79
N VAL A 61 -3.73 1.92 -9.00
CA VAL A 61 -3.24 0.92 -8.08
C VAL A 61 -2.54 1.64 -6.95
N THR A 62 -2.92 1.32 -5.71
CA THR A 62 -2.25 1.81 -4.51
C THR A 62 -1.62 0.65 -3.74
N TYR A 63 -0.41 0.88 -3.24
CA TYR A 63 0.16 0.09 -2.13
C TYR A 63 0.26 1.02 -0.94
N VAL A 64 -0.41 0.67 0.15
CA VAL A 64 -0.60 1.54 1.31
C VAL A 64 -0.13 0.83 2.56
N ILE A 65 0.63 1.55 3.39
CA ILE A 65 0.87 1.14 4.78
C ILE A 65 -0.09 1.92 5.65
N VAL A 66 -0.96 1.19 6.34
CA VAL A 66 -1.99 1.76 7.20
C VAL A 66 -1.64 1.50 8.66
N PHE A 67 -1.75 2.54 9.46
CA PHE A 67 -1.81 2.49 10.91
C PHE A 67 -3.28 2.61 11.35
N TYR A 68 -3.79 1.56 12.00
CA TYR A 68 -5.18 1.49 12.44
C TYR A 68 -5.33 1.94 13.90
N PHE A 69 -6.38 2.70 14.21
CA PHE A 69 -6.78 3.01 15.58
C PHE A 69 -8.07 2.26 15.92
N PHE A 70 -8.01 1.29 16.83
CA PHE A 70 -9.22 0.79 17.50
C PHE A 70 -9.61 1.79 18.59
N SER A 71 -10.68 2.56 18.38
CA SER A 71 -11.32 3.32 19.46
C SER A 71 -12.83 3.22 19.32
N ASP A 72 -13.49 2.63 20.31
CA ASP A 72 -14.95 2.50 20.42
C ASP A 72 -15.66 3.85 20.71
N LYS A 73 -14.92 4.96 20.70
CA LYS A 73 -15.39 6.32 20.99
C LYS A 73 -14.68 7.29 20.06
N LEU A 74 -15.29 7.68 18.95
CA LEU A 74 -14.74 8.74 18.11
C LEU A 74 -15.76 9.85 17.85
N ALA A 75 -15.28 11.07 18.05
CA ALA A 75 -15.66 12.30 17.35
C ALA A 75 -14.39 13.16 17.27
N PRO A 76 -14.30 14.13 16.36
CA PRO A 76 -14.52 14.04 14.92
C PRO A 76 -13.25 14.51 14.19
N VAL A 77 -12.52 13.55 13.64
CA VAL A 77 -12.00 13.69 12.28
C VAL A 77 -12.14 12.29 11.67
N ASP A 78 -13.39 11.96 11.36
CA ASP A 78 -14.09 10.79 10.77
C ASP A 78 -13.32 9.63 10.07
N TYR A 79 -12.06 9.39 10.41
CA TYR A 79 -11.19 8.37 9.83
C TYR A 79 -10.94 7.24 10.83
N HIS A 80 -11.20 6.02 10.38
CA HIS A 80 -10.89 4.75 11.05
C HIS A 80 -9.40 4.41 10.96
N ALA A 81 -8.68 5.02 10.02
CA ALA A 81 -7.32 4.66 9.67
C ALA A 81 -6.51 5.85 9.16
N PHE A 82 -5.21 5.87 9.45
CA PHE A 82 -4.25 6.81 8.84
C PHE A 82 -3.16 6.01 8.17
N GLY A 83 -2.65 6.47 7.03
CA GLY A 83 -1.62 5.71 6.33
C GLY A 83 -0.82 6.53 5.34
N ASP A 84 0.25 5.92 4.86
CA ASP A 84 1.06 6.45 3.77
C ASP A 84 0.87 5.56 2.53
N ILE A 85 0.54 6.19 1.41
CA ILE A 85 0.59 5.58 0.09
C ILE A 85 2.07 5.46 -0.27
N ILE A 86 2.53 4.22 -0.36
CA ILE A 86 3.92 3.89 -0.70
C ILE A 86 4.11 3.87 -2.20
N TYR A 87 3.12 3.34 -2.91
CA TYR A 87 3.13 3.24 -4.36
C TYR A 87 1.77 3.66 -4.91
N LEU A 88 1.77 4.49 -5.94
CA LEU A 88 0.59 4.96 -6.64
C LEU A 88 0.88 4.88 -8.14
N VAL A 89 0.13 4.06 -8.87
CA VAL A 89 0.25 3.95 -10.33
C VAL A 89 -1.08 4.24 -10.97
N SER A 90 -1.11 5.22 -11.87
CA SER A 90 -2.29 5.50 -12.68
C SER A 90 -2.52 4.37 -13.67
N LEU A 91 -3.74 3.83 -13.68
CA LEU A 91 -4.23 2.90 -14.70
C LEU A 91 -5.00 3.63 -15.81
N GLY A 92 -5.14 4.95 -15.70
CA GLY A 92 -5.98 5.76 -16.58
C GLY A 92 -7.47 5.61 -16.29
N PHE A 93 -8.29 5.84 -17.31
CA PHE A 93 -9.75 5.74 -17.21
C PHE A 93 -10.23 4.28 -17.23
N PRO A 94 -11.34 3.95 -16.53
CA PRO A 94 -11.91 2.61 -16.50
C PRO A 94 -12.05 1.95 -17.88
N GLU A 95 -12.47 2.72 -18.88
CA GLU A 95 -12.66 2.28 -20.27
C GLU A 95 -11.37 1.90 -21.01
N ASN A 96 -10.20 2.30 -20.51
CA ASN A 96 -8.90 2.13 -21.17
C ASN A 96 -7.87 1.35 -20.32
N ILE A 97 -8.30 0.69 -19.24
CA ILE A 97 -7.39 -0.08 -18.39
C ILE A 97 -6.81 -1.25 -19.18
N ASN A 98 -5.49 -1.23 -19.39
CA ASN A 98 -4.77 -2.35 -19.96
C ASN A 98 -4.38 -3.35 -18.85
N PRO A 99 -5.00 -4.54 -18.80
CA PRO A 99 -4.78 -5.50 -17.71
C PRO A 99 -3.38 -6.12 -17.70
N LYS A 100 -2.57 -5.92 -18.76
CA LYS A 100 -1.27 -6.57 -18.91
C LYS A 100 -0.11 -5.83 -18.25
N HIS A 101 -0.31 -4.60 -17.75
CA HIS A 101 0.82 -3.68 -17.58
C HIS A 101 1.45 -3.64 -16.19
N HIS A 102 0.78 -4.09 -15.11
CA HIS A 102 1.33 -3.87 -13.77
C HIS A 102 1.01 -5.04 -12.83
N ALA A 103 1.89 -6.04 -12.79
CA ALA A 103 1.83 -7.06 -11.75
C ALA A 103 2.30 -6.45 -10.43
N ILE A 104 1.39 -6.34 -9.45
CA ILE A 104 1.77 -6.09 -8.06
C ILE A 104 2.01 -7.44 -7.41
N VAL A 105 3.20 -7.61 -6.85
CA VAL A 105 3.52 -8.76 -6.02
C VAL A 105 3.70 -8.26 -4.59
N HIS A 106 2.77 -8.61 -3.71
CA HIS A 106 2.94 -8.38 -2.29
C HIS A 106 3.56 -9.62 -1.66
N ILE A 107 4.77 -9.46 -1.10
CA ILE A 107 5.52 -10.55 -0.48
C ILE A 107 5.70 -10.21 0.99
N CYS A 108 5.11 -11.02 1.86
CA CYS A 108 5.28 -10.92 3.30
C CYS A 108 5.98 -12.18 3.81
N GLY A 109 6.99 -11.99 4.65
CA GLY A 109 7.75 -13.07 5.24
C GLY A 109 8.62 -12.54 6.37
N SER A 110 9.26 -13.46 7.09
CA SER A 110 10.22 -13.07 8.11
C SER A 110 11.56 -12.71 7.46
N PRO A 111 12.20 -11.59 7.83
CA PRO A 111 13.53 -11.27 7.33
C PRO A 111 14.58 -12.20 7.94
N SER A 112 15.62 -12.48 7.16
CA SER A 112 16.77 -13.32 7.49
C SER A 112 18.02 -12.74 6.80
N ALA A 113 19.22 -13.23 7.16
CA ALA A 113 20.49 -12.79 6.56
C ALA A 113 20.63 -11.26 6.42
N VAL A 114 20.31 -10.51 7.48
CA VAL A 114 20.33 -9.04 7.47
C VAL A 114 21.77 -8.53 7.42
N ASP A 115 22.11 -7.79 6.36
CA ASP A 115 23.38 -7.09 6.18
C ASP A 115 23.15 -5.58 6.28
N LYS A 116 23.66 -5.00 7.37
CA LYS A 116 23.49 -3.56 7.65
C LYS A 116 24.43 -2.68 6.84
N ASP A 117 25.59 -3.19 6.48
CA ASP A 117 26.61 -2.41 5.77
C ASP A 117 26.18 -2.18 4.32
N ASN A 118 25.52 -3.17 3.73
CA ASN A 118 24.97 -3.09 2.38
C ASN A 118 23.47 -2.75 2.32
N SER A 119 22.81 -2.60 3.49
CA SER A 119 21.37 -2.33 3.59
C SER A 119 20.52 -3.37 2.85
N THR A 120 20.82 -4.65 3.06
CA THR A 120 20.12 -5.78 2.43
C THR A 120 19.60 -6.79 3.45
N PHE A 121 18.63 -7.60 3.04
CA PHE A 121 18.14 -8.76 3.81
C PHE A 121 17.48 -9.78 2.88
N ASP A 122 17.41 -11.02 3.33
CA ASP A 122 16.69 -12.10 2.64
C ASP A 122 15.31 -12.30 3.27
N LEU A 123 14.33 -12.63 2.44
CA LEU A 123 12.97 -12.93 2.84
C LEU A 123 12.54 -14.25 2.21
N THR A 124 12.06 -15.16 3.06
CA THR A 124 11.36 -16.37 2.59
C THR A 124 9.88 -16.18 2.85
N ALA A 125 9.10 -16.06 1.78
CA ALA A 125 7.65 -16.04 1.86
C ALA A 125 7.12 -17.43 1.52
N GLU A 126 6.46 -18.07 2.48
CA GLU A 126 5.69 -19.27 2.23
C GLU A 126 4.25 -18.85 1.96
N GLN A 127 3.75 -19.11 0.75
CA GLN A 127 2.38 -18.77 0.37
C GLN A 127 1.54 -20.03 0.22
N TYR A 128 0.46 -20.14 0.99
CA TYR A 128 -0.49 -21.22 0.73
C TYR A 128 -1.39 -20.85 -0.44
N LEU A 129 -1.19 -21.52 -1.57
CA LEU A 129 -2.07 -21.44 -2.72
C LEU A 129 -2.91 -22.72 -2.76
N SER A 130 -4.22 -22.59 -2.53
CA SER A 130 -5.16 -23.74 -2.55
C SER A 130 -5.14 -24.49 -3.88
N ALA A 131 -4.86 -23.79 -4.98
CA ALA A 131 -4.71 -24.33 -6.32
C ALA A 131 -3.37 -25.06 -6.56
N ASN A 132 -2.38 -24.93 -5.67
CA ASN A 132 -1.02 -25.39 -5.90
C ASN A 132 -0.47 -26.24 -4.72
N LYS A 133 -1.23 -27.24 -4.29
CA LYS A 133 -0.86 -28.12 -3.16
C LYS A 133 0.32 -29.06 -3.42
N ALA A 134 0.69 -29.26 -4.69
CA ALA A 134 1.68 -30.26 -5.09
C ALA A 134 3.13 -29.76 -5.11
N TYR A 135 3.36 -28.46 -4.88
CA TYR A 135 4.67 -27.83 -5.03
C TYR A 135 5.10 -27.09 -3.77
N ASP A 136 6.42 -26.94 -3.62
CA ASP A 136 7.01 -26.07 -2.62
C ASP A 136 6.66 -24.61 -2.95
N ASN A 137 5.82 -24.00 -2.12
CA ASN A 137 5.34 -22.64 -2.32
C ASN A 137 6.19 -21.60 -1.55
N ARG A 138 7.45 -21.92 -1.27
CA ARG A 138 8.44 -20.98 -0.74
C ARG A 138 9.03 -20.16 -1.87
N PHE A 139 8.88 -18.84 -1.77
CA PHE A 139 9.43 -17.88 -2.71
C PHE A 139 10.61 -17.13 -2.04
N PRO A 140 11.86 -17.43 -2.42
CA PRO A 140 13.04 -16.74 -1.89
C PRO A 140 13.17 -15.35 -2.54
N VAL A 141 13.38 -14.33 -1.72
CA VAL A 141 13.54 -12.94 -2.18
C VAL A 141 14.74 -12.32 -1.50
N HIS A 142 15.58 -11.65 -2.29
CA HIS A 142 16.64 -10.79 -1.77
C HIS A 142 16.17 -9.33 -1.88
N CYS A 143 16.24 -8.60 -0.77
CA CYS A 143 15.72 -7.24 -0.65
C CYS A 143 16.85 -6.24 -0.41
N VAL A 144 16.71 -5.06 -1.02
CA VAL A 144 17.62 -3.91 -0.84
C VAL A 144 16.81 -2.71 -0.36
N PHE A 145 17.26 -2.02 0.68
CA PHE A 145 16.65 -0.73 1.06
C PHE A 145 17.13 0.36 0.10
N PRO A 146 16.23 1.04 -0.62
CA PRO A 146 16.63 2.07 -1.56
C PRO A 146 17.09 3.34 -0.82
N ASP A 147 18.27 3.87 -1.19
CA ASP A 147 18.79 5.16 -0.70
C ASP A 147 18.12 6.34 -1.43
N THR A 148 16.83 6.56 -1.16
CA THR A 148 16.06 7.64 -1.79
C THR A 148 15.80 8.79 -0.82
N ALA A 149 15.58 9.99 -1.38
CA ALA A 149 15.27 11.20 -0.61
C ALA A 149 14.06 11.03 0.32
N ARG A 150 13.12 10.16 -0.05
CA ARG A 150 11.96 9.77 0.77
C ARG A 150 12.35 9.28 2.18
N TRP A 151 13.47 8.57 2.30
CA TRP A 151 13.90 7.91 3.54
C TRP A 151 15.10 8.61 4.20
N LYS A 152 15.59 9.71 3.61
CA LYS A 152 16.65 10.55 4.19
C LYS A 152 16.02 11.45 5.26
N LYS A 153 16.50 11.29 6.50
CA LYS A 153 16.13 12.14 7.65
C LYS A 153 16.76 13.52 7.56
#